data_AF-A0A4U1AAS5-F1
#
_entry.id   AF-A0A4U1AAS5-F1
#
_cell.length_a   1.000
_cell.length_b   1.000
_cell.length_c   1.000
_cell.angle_alpha   90.00
_cell.angle_beta   90.00
_cell.angle_gamma   90.00
#
_symmetry.space_group_name_H-M   'P 1'
#
loop_
_entity.id
_entity.type
_entity.pdbx_description
1 polymer ?
#
loop_
_entity_poly.entity_id
_entity_poly.type
_entity_poly.pdbx_seq_one_letter_code
_entity_poly.pdbx_strand_id
1 'polypeptide(L)'
;MNNSKQETQIEPSTCNECGGQLNDHAKRCHLCGSYQKFNWLEFFKSLSSATAFLIVLVSIGTLMQTCQEKQNAEVAVIAAKQALKDTEKAKFAAETAKVEAISQAKELISTLGKTTKTELEKIAKETSASSESVETLGTLIEEERSKLKILSDETAIALKGLKTVEDKIEFQQIVDAARKDDRKSYDQLKIWLEDKMYPFQKQAKTQHDRIERDLSDEIRKIEIQNKSTKYIEQSCAISVEYSLHDLVGLYYSMEDLIKRNIGNLNIRPYLIIYVAERRTDISLKERLQFLINIIASDNSLINLRLADIIFWENAKKEARQLMWTHRATSPHNDYHFTLKYWNDHKNEY
;
A
#
# COMPACT_ATOMS: atom_id res chain seq x y z
N MET A 1 34.52 -12.16 -67.64
CA MET A 1 34.99 -12.74 -66.36
C MET A 1 33.83 -12.67 -65.39
N ASN A 2 33.24 -13.82 -65.06
CA ASN A 2 32.07 -13.94 -64.17
C ASN A 2 32.54 -14.04 -62.72
N ASN A 3 32.06 -13.15 -61.85
CA ASN A 3 32.22 -13.26 -60.40
C ASN A 3 31.04 -14.05 -59.83
N SER A 4 31.24 -15.32 -59.49
CA SER A 4 30.29 -16.06 -58.66
C SER A 4 30.56 -15.75 -57.18
N LYS A 5 29.51 -15.32 -56.47
CA LYS A 5 29.52 -15.24 -55.01
C LYS A 5 29.37 -16.65 -54.46
N GLN A 6 30.35 -17.12 -53.69
CA GLN A 6 30.18 -18.30 -52.83
C GLN A 6 29.46 -17.85 -51.55
N GLU A 7 28.21 -18.28 -51.39
CA GLU A 7 27.50 -18.21 -50.12
C GLU A 7 27.95 -19.39 -49.25
N THR A 8 28.50 -19.08 -48.07
CA THR A 8 28.87 -20.07 -47.06
C THR A 8 27.59 -20.64 -46.45
N GLN A 9 27.31 -21.92 -46.71
CA GLN A 9 26.23 -22.65 -46.03
C GLN A 9 26.60 -22.83 -44.55
N ILE A 10 25.79 -22.25 -43.66
CA ILE A 10 25.90 -22.48 -42.21
C ILE A 10 25.06 -23.73 -41.90
N GLU A 11 25.72 -24.78 -41.39
CA GLU A 11 25.02 -26.02 -41.02
C GLU A 11 24.08 -25.77 -39.81
N PRO A 12 22.83 -26.27 -39.86
CA PRO A 12 21.86 -26.07 -38.79
C PRO A 12 22.29 -26.82 -37.52
N SER A 13 22.31 -26.11 -36.40
CA SER A 13 22.66 -26.70 -35.10
C SER A 13 21.57 -27.63 -34.56
N THR A 14 21.95 -28.87 -34.20
CA THR A 14 21.05 -29.89 -33.64
C THR A 14 21.19 -29.96 -32.12
N CYS A 15 20.08 -30.22 -31.41
CA CYS A 15 20.11 -30.41 -29.97
C CYS A 15 20.71 -31.77 -29.58
N ASN A 16 21.66 -31.77 -28.64
CA ASN A 16 22.37 -32.98 -28.19
C ASN A 16 21.49 -34.01 -27.46
N GLU A 17 20.36 -33.58 -26.88
CA GLU A 17 19.46 -34.47 -26.12
C GLU A 17 18.36 -35.07 -27.00
N CYS A 18 17.76 -34.25 -27.87
CA CYS A 18 16.56 -34.60 -28.63
C CYS A 18 16.85 -34.87 -30.13
N GLY A 19 18.03 -34.51 -30.64
CA GLY A 19 18.36 -34.53 -32.08
C GLY A 19 17.60 -33.52 -32.94
N GLY A 20 16.65 -32.77 -32.35
CA GLY A 20 15.83 -31.79 -33.03
C GLY A 20 16.59 -30.53 -33.43
N GLN A 21 16.16 -29.89 -34.51
CA GLN A 21 16.69 -28.60 -34.97
C GLN A 21 16.37 -27.50 -33.95
N LEU A 22 17.39 -26.71 -33.61
CA LEU A 22 17.23 -25.55 -32.74
C LEU A 22 16.64 -24.38 -33.53
N ASN A 23 15.69 -23.67 -32.92
CA ASN A 23 15.17 -22.44 -33.52
C ASN A 23 16.23 -21.33 -33.38
N ASP A 24 16.66 -20.77 -34.51
CA ASP A 24 17.82 -19.86 -34.62
C ASP A 24 17.75 -18.65 -33.68
N HIS A 25 16.54 -18.23 -33.30
CA HIS A 25 16.35 -17.08 -32.41
C HIS A 25 16.31 -17.39 -30.91
N ALA A 26 16.06 -18.64 -30.48
CA ALA A 26 15.75 -18.93 -29.08
C ALA A 26 16.65 -19.99 -28.41
N LYS A 27 17.48 -20.73 -29.17
CA LYS A 27 18.31 -21.86 -28.65
C LYS A 27 17.54 -22.81 -27.72
N ARG A 28 16.24 -22.96 -27.97
CA ARG A 28 15.33 -23.85 -27.23
C ARG A 28 14.95 -24.99 -28.17
N CYS A 29 15.21 -26.24 -27.78
CA CYS A 29 14.73 -27.40 -28.57
C CYS A 29 13.20 -27.39 -28.49
N HIS A 30 12.53 -27.25 -29.63
CA HIS A 30 11.05 -27.29 -29.68
C HIS A 30 10.47 -28.64 -29.23
N LEU A 31 11.27 -29.71 -29.29
CA LEU A 31 10.82 -31.06 -28.94
C LEU A 31 10.92 -31.37 -27.44
N CYS A 32 11.97 -30.93 -26.73
CA CYS A 32 12.16 -31.26 -25.31
C CYS A 32 12.12 -30.05 -24.38
N GLY A 33 12.04 -28.82 -24.90
CA GLY A 33 12.00 -27.61 -24.10
C GLY A 33 13.28 -27.29 -23.33
N SER A 34 14.34 -28.12 -23.46
CA SER A 34 15.61 -27.89 -22.77
C SER A 34 16.36 -26.72 -23.39
N TYR A 35 16.92 -25.89 -22.50
CA TYR A 35 17.81 -24.80 -22.87
C TYR A 35 19.21 -25.36 -23.04
N GLN A 36 19.82 -25.10 -24.19
CA GLN A 36 21.22 -25.46 -24.41
C GLN A 36 22.06 -24.77 -23.33
N LYS A 37 22.82 -25.52 -22.53
CA LYS A 37 23.71 -24.97 -21.49
C LYS A 37 24.61 -23.91 -22.12
N PHE A 38 24.43 -22.66 -21.72
CA PHE A 38 25.22 -21.54 -22.20
C PHE A 38 26.69 -21.80 -21.82
N ASN A 39 27.55 -22.02 -22.82
CA ASN A 39 28.95 -22.28 -22.57
C ASN A 39 29.66 -20.96 -22.26
N TRP A 40 29.63 -20.57 -20.98
CA TRP A 40 30.25 -19.36 -20.48
C TRP A 40 31.72 -19.23 -20.89
N LEU A 41 32.43 -20.36 -21.01
CA LEU A 41 33.84 -20.38 -21.38
C LEU A 41 34.09 -19.85 -22.81
N GLU A 42 33.23 -20.20 -23.77
CA GLU A 42 33.29 -19.72 -25.16
C GLU A 42 32.94 -18.24 -25.24
N PHE A 43 31.93 -17.80 -24.47
CA PHE A 43 31.54 -16.39 -24.38
C PHE A 43 32.67 -15.53 -23.80
N PHE A 44 33.34 -16.00 -22.74
CA PHE A 44 34.49 -15.28 -22.18
C PHE A 44 35.70 -15.25 -23.12
N LYS A 45 35.90 -16.29 -23.94
CA LYS A 45 36.95 -16.28 -24.98
C LYS A 45 36.65 -15.30 -26.11
N SER A 46 35.38 -15.02 -26.42
CA SER A 46 35.01 -14.06 -27.48
C SER A 46 35.12 -12.60 -27.04
N LEU A 47 35.28 -12.33 -25.74
CA LEU A 47 35.51 -10.99 -25.21
C LEU A 47 37.01 -10.66 -25.34
N SER A 48 37.42 -10.21 -26.52
CA SER A 48 38.83 -9.95 -26.88
C SER A 48 39.45 -8.71 -26.19
N SER A 49 38.69 -7.95 -25.40
CA SER A 49 39.21 -6.78 -24.68
C SER A 49 38.92 -6.85 -23.18
N ALA A 50 39.91 -6.45 -22.38
CA ALA A 50 39.80 -6.36 -20.92
C ALA A 50 38.66 -5.43 -20.47
N THR A 51 38.35 -4.40 -21.27
CA THR A 51 37.23 -3.48 -21.05
C THR A 51 35.87 -4.17 -21.18
N ALA A 52 35.69 -5.02 -22.19
CA ALA A 52 34.44 -5.77 -22.36
C ALA A 52 34.23 -6.78 -21.22
N PHE A 53 35.31 -7.38 -20.73
CA PHE A 53 35.28 -8.28 -19.57
C PHE A 53 34.86 -7.54 -18.27
N LEU A 54 35.40 -6.34 -18.01
CA LEU A 54 35.02 -5.53 -16.86
C LEU A 54 33.55 -5.09 -16.90
N ILE A 55 33.03 -4.69 -18.06
CA ILE A 55 31.62 -4.32 -18.23
C ILE A 55 30.71 -5.51 -17.90
N VAL A 56 31.08 -6.71 -18.36
CA VAL A 56 30.34 -7.95 -18.07
C VAL A 56 30.38 -8.26 -16.56
N LEU A 57 31.53 -8.13 -15.90
CA LEU A 57 31.63 -8.35 -14.44
C LEU A 57 30.77 -7.37 -13.63
N VAL A 58 30.76 -6.07 -13.98
CA VAL A 58 29.91 -5.07 -13.32
C VAL A 58 28.43 -5.38 -13.55
N SER A 59 28.07 -5.81 -14.76
CA SER A 59 26.69 -6.21 -15.09
C SER A 59 26.25 -7.46 -14.33
N ILE A 60 27.14 -8.44 -14.16
CA ILE A 60 26.88 -9.63 -13.34
C ILE A 60 26.75 -9.23 -11.86
N GLY A 61 27.61 -8.36 -11.34
CA GLY A 61 27.56 -7.89 -9.96
C GLY A 61 26.24 -7.18 -9.64
N THR A 62 25.80 -6.26 -10.51
CA THR A 62 24.51 -5.58 -10.36
C THR A 62 23.33 -6.55 -10.48
N LEU A 63 23.38 -7.52 -11.41
CA LEU A 63 22.36 -8.57 -11.51
C LEU A 63 22.29 -9.41 -10.23
N MET A 64 23.43 -9.85 -9.69
CA MET A 64 23.47 -10.61 -8.44
C MET A 64 22.93 -9.80 -7.25
N GLN A 65 23.24 -8.50 -7.18
CA GLN A 65 22.70 -7.61 -6.15
C GLN A 65 21.17 -7.49 -6.25
N THR A 66 20.62 -7.27 -7.45
CA THR A 66 19.16 -7.21 -7.63
C THR A 66 18.46 -8.54 -7.32
N CYS A 67 19.09 -9.67 -7.66
CA CYS A 67 18.61 -11.00 -7.26
C CYS A 67 18.60 -11.17 -5.73
N GLN A 68 19.65 -10.71 -5.05
CA GLN A 68 19.74 -10.77 -3.59
C GLN A 68 18.66 -9.90 -2.92
N GLU A 69 18.45 -8.68 -3.41
CA GLU A 69 17.40 -7.77 -2.92
C GLU A 69 16.01 -8.37 -3.12
N LYS A 70 15.75 -8.99 -4.28
CA LYS A 70 14.50 -9.71 -4.54
C LYS A 70 14.30 -10.88 -3.59
N GLN A 71 15.34 -11.68 -3.35
CA GLN A 71 15.27 -12.82 -2.43
C GLN A 71 15.01 -12.34 -0.98
N ASN A 72 15.67 -11.25 -0.56
CA ASN A 72 15.42 -10.64 0.75
C ASN A 72 13.98 -10.12 0.87
N ALA A 73 13.44 -9.51 -0.18
CA ALA A 73 12.04 -9.05 -0.22
C ALA A 73 11.05 -10.23 -0.14
N GLU A 74 11.31 -11.34 -0.84
CA GLU A 74 10.49 -12.56 -0.75
C GLU A 74 10.51 -13.16 0.66
N VAL A 75 11.68 -13.21 1.30
CA VAL A 75 11.81 -13.65 2.70
C VAL A 75 11.03 -12.74 3.64
N ALA A 76 11.10 -11.41 3.46
CA ALA A 76 10.34 -10.45 4.25
C ALA A 76 8.83 -10.61 4.09
N VAL A 77 8.34 -10.87 2.87
CA VAL A 77 6.92 -11.15 2.61
C VAL A 77 6.46 -12.45 3.26
N ILE A 78 7.29 -13.51 3.24
CA ILE A 78 6.98 -14.77 3.92
C ILE A 78 6.90 -14.55 5.44
N ALA A 79 7.85 -13.82 6.02
CA ALA A 79 7.84 -13.47 7.44
C ALA A 79 6.60 -12.65 7.83
N ALA A 80 6.22 -11.66 7.01
CA ALA A 80 5.00 -10.86 7.24
C ALA A 80 3.72 -11.71 7.16
N LYS A 81 3.63 -12.64 6.19
CA LYS A 81 2.50 -13.59 6.09
C LYS A 81 2.41 -14.51 7.30
N GLN A 82 3.55 -14.95 7.84
CA GLN A 82 3.56 -15.76 9.04
C GLN A 82 3.10 -14.96 10.27
N ALA A 83 3.59 -13.73 10.44
CA ALA A 83 3.16 -12.84 11.52
C ALA A 83 1.65 -12.54 11.46
N LEU A 84 1.08 -12.37 10.26
CA LEU A 84 -0.37 -12.20 10.08
C LEU A 84 -1.14 -13.44 10.55
N LYS A 85 -0.72 -14.65 10.15
CA LYS A 85 -1.33 -15.91 10.59
C LYS A 85 -1.24 -16.10 12.10
N ASP A 86 -0.09 -15.76 12.70
CA ASP A 86 0.10 -15.85 14.15
C ASP A 86 -0.82 -14.87 14.89
N THR A 87 -1.05 -13.68 14.32
CA THR A 87 -1.99 -12.68 14.84
C THR A 87 -3.44 -13.15 14.72
N GLU A 88 -3.85 -13.75 13.60
CA GLU A 88 -5.17 -14.35 13.43
C GLU A 88 -5.41 -15.50 14.40
N LYS A 89 -4.39 -16.36 14.62
CA LYS A 89 -4.45 -17.44 15.60
C LYS A 89 -4.56 -16.91 17.03
N ALA A 90 -3.83 -15.84 17.36
CA ALA A 90 -3.94 -15.16 18.65
C ALA A 90 -5.34 -14.53 18.84
N LYS A 91 -5.92 -13.94 17.80
CA LYS A 91 -7.29 -13.43 17.81
C LYS A 91 -8.29 -14.55 18.08
N PHE A 92 -8.22 -15.65 17.33
CA PHE A 92 -9.10 -16.80 17.53
C PHE A 92 -8.97 -17.39 18.94
N ALA A 93 -7.75 -17.50 19.47
CA ALA A 93 -7.50 -17.96 20.83
C ALA A 93 -8.10 -17.00 21.88
N ALA A 94 -7.96 -15.68 21.69
CA ALA A 94 -8.56 -14.68 22.57
C ALA A 94 -10.10 -14.70 22.52
N GLU A 95 -10.69 -14.89 21.34
CA GLU A 95 -12.15 -15.01 21.17
C GLU A 95 -12.69 -16.31 21.80
N THR A 96 -11.95 -17.41 21.66
CA THR A 96 -12.27 -18.68 22.31
C THR A 96 -12.20 -18.54 23.83
N ALA A 97 -11.10 -17.96 24.36
CA ALA A 97 -10.95 -17.70 25.79
C ALA A 97 -12.04 -16.76 26.33
N LYS A 98 -12.51 -15.80 25.53
CA LYS A 98 -13.66 -14.93 25.87
C LYS A 98 -14.95 -15.73 25.98
N VAL A 99 -15.27 -16.57 25.00
CA VAL A 99 -16.47 -17.42 25.03
C VAL A 99 -16.43 -18.36 26.23
N GLU A 100 -15.25 -18.93 26.51
CA GLU A 100 -15.04 -19.85 27.62
C GLU A 100 -15.13 -19.14 28.98
N ALA A 101 -14.52 -17.98 29.14
CA ALA A 101 -14.63 -17.16 30.36
C ALA A 101 -16.08 -16.68 30.59
N ILE A 102 -16.80 -16.27 29.54
CA ILE A 102 -18.23 -15.92 29.64
C ILE A 102 -19.07 -17.15 30.02
N SER A 103 -18.76 -18.31 29.45
CA SER A 103 -19.44 -19.57 29.78
C SER A 103 -19.20 -19.95 31.23
N GLN A 104 -17.95 -19.91 31.70
CA GLN A 104 -17.57 -20.18 33.09
C GLN A 104 -18.21 -19.17 34.05
N ALA A 105 -18.23 -17.88 33.71
CA ALA A 105 -18.90 -16.86 34.50
C ALA A 105 -20.42 -17.11 34.58
N LYS A 106 -21.08 -17.47 33.46
CA LYS A 106 -22.50 -17.82 33.45
C LYS A 106 -22.79 -19.07 34.27
N GLU A 107 -21.93 -20.08 34.17
CA GLU A 107 -22.05 -21.31 34.94
C GLU A 107 -21.90 -21.01 36.42
N LEU A 108 -20.83 -20.32 36.84
CA LEU A 108 -20.62 -19.86 38.22
C LEU A 108 -21.79 -19.04 38.75
N ILE A 109 -22.35 -18.10 37.98
CA ILE A 109 -23.54 -17.33 38.39
C ILE A 109 -24.74 -18.25 38.59
N SER A 110 -24.94 -19.25 37.72
CA SER A 110 -25.99 -20.25 37.84
C SER A 110 -25.78 -21.16 39.06
N THR A 111 -24.55 -21.64 39.30
CA THR A 111 -24.24 -22.47 40.47
C THR A 111 -24.38 -21.65 41.73
N LEU A 112 -23.79 -20.46 41.83
CA LEU A 112 -23.95 -19.56 42.97
C LEU A 112 -25.42 -19.24 43.23
N GLY A 113 -26.21 -18.94 42.20
CA GLY A 113 -27.65 -18.72 42.35
C GLY A 113 -28.42 -19.95 42.86
N LYS A 114 -28.02 -21.16 42.45
CA LYS A 114 -28.61 -22.41 42.96
C LYS A 114 -28.14 -22.72 44.38
N THR A 115 -26.85 -22.62 44.66
CA THR A 115 -26.23 -22.92 45.96
C THR A 115 -26.73 -21.96 47.01
N THR A 116 -26.70 -20.65 46.74
CA THR A 116 -27.26 -19.63 47.65
C THR A 116 -28.74 -19.84 47.87
N LYS A 117 -29.51 -20.23 46.84
CA LYS A 117 -30.93 -20.57 47.01
C LYS A 117 -31.13 -21.82 47.88
N THR A 118 -30.38 -22.89 47.66
CA THR A 118 -30.49 -24.12 48.47
C THR A 118 -29.96 -23.95 49.90
N GLU A 119 -28.89 -23.18 50.11
CA GLU A 119 -28.40 -22.84 51.45
C GLU A 119 -29.35 -21.86 52.14
N LEU A 120 -29.92 -20.88 51.45
CA LEU A 120 -31.00 -20.04 51.98
C LEU A 120 -32.24 -20.86 52.33
N GLU A 121 -32.64 -21.86 51.52
CA GLU A 121 -33.77 -22.74 51.82
C GLU A 121 -33.49 -23.68 52.99
N LYS A 122 -32.27 -24.23 53.08
CA LYS A 122 -31.83 -25.09 54.19
C LYS A 122 -31.72 -24.30 55.49
N ILE A 123 -31.13 -23.11 55.42
CA ILE A 123 -30.96 -22.26 56.58
C ILE A 123 -32.29 -21.59 56.94
N ALA A 124 -33.18 -21.24 56.02
CA ALA A 124 -34.55 -20.81 56.35
C ALA A 124 -35.33 -21.90 57.11
N LYS A 125 -35.08 -23.18 56.81
CA LYS A 125 -35.61 -24.31 57.59
C LYS A 125 -34.95 -24.47 58.97
N GLU A 126 -33.68 -24.10 59.13
CA GLU A 126 -32.95 -24.16 60.41
C GLU A 126 -33.16 -22.89 61.27
N THR A 127 -33.44 -21.75 60.64
CA THR A 127 -33.59 -20.41 61.24
C THR A 127 -34.96 -20.20 61.89
N SER A 128 -35.93 -21.07 61.64
CA SER A 128 -37.10 -21.17 62.52
C SER A 128 -36.75 -21.59 63.96
N ALA A 129 -35.48 -21.88 64.28
CA ALA A 129 -35.03 -22.34 65.60
C ALA A 129 -33.82 -21.61 66.25
N SER A 130 -33.07 -20.70 65.61
CA SER A 130 -31.90 -20.04 66.25
C SER A 130 -31.45 -18.72 65.60
N SER A 131 -31.08 -17.72 66.41
CA SER A 131 -30.59 -16.39 65.95
C SER A 131 -29.15 -16.39 65.43
N GLU A 132 -28.30 -17.33 65.86
CA GLU A 132 -26.90 -17.44 65.40
C GLU A 132 -26.80 -17.82 63.91
N SER A 133 -27.77 -18.58 63.39
CA SER A 133 -27.84 -18.96 61.97
C SER A 133 -28.12 -17.78 61.04
N VAL A 134 -28.75 -16.70 61.56
CA VAL A 134 -29.03 -15.48 60.79
C VAL A 134 -27.75 -14.65 60.60
N GLU A 135 -26.92 -14.52 61.64
CA GLU A 135 -25.67 -13.76 61.55
C GLU A 135 -24.66 -14.46 60.62
N THR A 136 -24.54 -15.78 60.71
CA THR A 136 -23.68 -16.57 59.81
C THR A 136 -24.15 -16.53 58.36
N LEU A 137 -25.47 -16.47 58.11
CA LEU A 137 -26.00 -16.20 56.76
C LEU A 137 -25.64 -14.81 56.27
N GLY A 138 -25.77 -13.80 57.13
CA GLY A 138 -25.48 -12.41 56.78
C GLY A 138 -24.03 -12.25 56.33
N THR A 139 -23.08 -12.88 57.03
CA THR A 139 -21.65 -12.83 56.67
C THR A 139 -21.36 -13.54 55.35
N LEU A 140 -21.94 -14.73 55.11
CA LEU A 140 -21.77 -15.46 53.85
C LEU A 140 -22.36 -14.69 52.65
N ILE A 141 -23.54 -14.09 52.81
CA ILE A 141 -24.17 -13.28 51.75
C ILE A 141 -23.28 -12.08 51.40
N GLU A 142 -22.71 -11.39 52.39
CA GLU A 142 -21.82 -10.27 52.11
C GLU A 142 -20.46 -10.70 51.55
N GLU A 143 -19.95 -11.86 51.95
CA GLU A 143 -18.77 -12.46 51.33
C GLU A 143 -19.02 -12.74 49.84
N GLU A 144 -20.13 -13.39 49.49
CA GLU A 144 -20.48 -13.68 48.08
C GLU A 144 -20.78 -12.41 47.27
N ARG A 145 -21.43 -11.40 47.86
CA ARG A 145 -21.60 -10.08 47.22
C ARG A 145 -20.26 -9.42 46.94
N SER A 146 -19.29 -9.55 47.85
CA SER A 146 -17.95 -9.00 47.64
C SER A 146 -17.21 -9.72 46.50
N LYS A 147 -17.31 -11.05 46.40
CA LYS A 147 -16.74 -11.85 45.30
C LYS A 147 -17.38 -11.51 43.96
N LEU A 148 -18.71 -11.39 43.91
CA LEU A 148 -19.44 -10.97 42.71
C LEU A 148 -19.03 -9.57 42.24
N LYS A 149 -18.81 -8.64 43.18
CA LYS A 149 -18.33 -7.30 42.87
C LYS A 149 -16.92 -7.34 42.25
N ILE A 150 -15.99 -8.10 42.83
CA ILE A 150 -14.63 -8.28 42.29
C ILE A 150 -14.69 -8.84 40.86
N LEU A 151 -15.46 -9.91 40.63
CA LEU A 151 -15.61 -10.51 39.30
C LEU A 151 -16.22 -9.54 38.28
N SER A 152 -17.20 -8.72 38.71
CA SER A 152 -17.78 -7.67 37.87
C SER A 152 -16.74 -6.62 37.49
N ASP A 153 -15.92 -6.17 38.44
CA ASP A 153 -14.88 -5.17 38.21
C ASP A 153 -13.77 -5.74 37.29
N GLU A 154 -13.34 -6.98 37.50
CA GLU A 154 -12.38 -7.68 36.64
C GLU A 154 -12.91 -7.86 35.21
N THR A 155 -14.19 -8.21 35.07
CA THR A 155 -14.85 -8.33 33.76
C THR A 155 -14.89 -6.98 33.04
N ALA A 156 -15.18 -5.89 33.76
CA ALA A 156 -15.17 -4.54 33.20
C ALA A 156 -13.76 -4.12 32.73
N ILE A 157 -12.71 -4.46 33.49
CA ILE A 157 -11.32 -4.23 33.11
C ILE A 157 -10.97 -5.04 31.85
N ALA A 158 -11.35 -6.33 31.81
CA ALA A 158 -11.09 -7.21 30.66
C ALA A 158 -11.78 -6.70 29.39
N LEU A 159 -13.03 -6.25 29.48
CA LEU A 159 -13.77 -5.67 28.36
C LEU A 159 -13.12 -4.39 27.84
N LYS A 160 -12.61 -3.53 28.74
CA LYS A 160 -11.86 -2.33 28.36
C LYS A 160 -10.53 -2.68 27.67
N GLY A 161 -9.83 -3.69 28.16
CA GLY A 161 -8.62 -4.23 27.53
C GLY A 161 -8.89 -4.77 26.13
N LEU A 162 -9.97 -5.53 25.96
CA LEU A 162 -10.38 -6.07 24.66
C LEU A 162 -10.65 -4.96 23.64
N LYS A 163 -11.43 -3.95 24.02
CA LYS A 163 -11.71 -2.80 23.14
C LYS A 163 -10.40 -2.12 22.69
N THR A 164 -9.44 -1.96 23.60
CA THR A 164 -8.14 -1.38 23.27
C THR A 164 -7.36 -2.21 22.24
N VAL A 165 -7.47 -3.54 22.30
CA VAL A 165 -6.85 -4.45 21.32
C VAL A 165 -7.56 -4.37 19.97
N GLU A 166 -8.89 -4.35 19.95
CA GLU A 166 -9.70 -4.18 18.74
C GLU A 166 -9.38 -2.86 18.03
N ASP A 167 -9.37 -1.75 18.76
CA ASP A 167 -9.04 -0.42 18.23
C ASP A 167 -7.60 -0.41 17.64
N LYS A 168 -6.66 -1.14 18.26
CA LYS A 168 -5.27 -1.24 17.78
C LYS A 168 -5.17 -2.06 16.48
N ILE A 169 -5.96 -3.11 16.35
CA ILE A 169 -6.01 -3.93 15.13
C ILE A 169 -6.56 -3.10 13.98
N GLU A 170 -7.67 -2.39 14.20
CA GLU A 170 -8.25 -1.48 13.20
C GLU A 170 -7.24 -0.41 12.79
N PHE A 171 -6.57 0.22 13.76
CA PHE A 171 -5.50 1.17 13.50
C PHE A 171 -4.43 0.59 12.58
N GLN A 172 -3.92 -0.62 12.90
CA GLN A 172 -2.86 -1.25 12.12
C GLN A 172 -3.32 -1.61 10.70
N GLN A 173 -4.56 -2.08 10.54
CA GLN A 173 -5.13 -2.39 9.22
C GLN A 173 -5.22 -1.14 8.34
N ILE A 174 -5.66 -0.03 8.90
CA ILE A 174 -5.71 1.26 8.20
C ILE A 174 -4.31 1.77 7.85
N VAL A 175 -3.33 1.64 8.75
CA VAL A 175 -1.93 1.98 8.44
C VAL A 175 -1.37 1.14 7.31
N ASP A 176 -1.60 -0.18 7.33
CA ASP A 176 -1.09 -1.09 6.32
C ASP A 176 -1.76 -0.88 4.96
N ALA A 177 -3.05 -0.53 4.93
CA ALA A 177 -3.76 -0.15 3.72
C ALA A 177 -3.25 1.19 3.17
N ALA A 178 -3.09 2.21 4.02
CA ALA A 178 -2.57 3.52 3.61
C ALA A 178 -1.15 3.43 3.04
N ARG A 179 -0.29 2.57 3.61
CA ARG A 179 1.05 2.28 3.07
C ARG A 179 1.05 1.56 1.73
N LYS A 180 -0.08 0.96 1.33
CA LYS A 180 -0.28 0.32 0.03
C LYS A 180 -1.06 1.24 -0.92
N ASP A 181 -0.89 2.55 -0.73
CA ASP A 181 -1.53 3.61 -1.52
C ASP A 181 -3.07 3.62 -1.46
N ASP A 182 -3.70 3.10 -0.41
CA ASP A 182 -5.16 3.25 -0.23
C ASP A 182 -5.52 4.64 0.31
N ARG A 183 -6.08 5.50 -0.56
CA ARG A 183 -6.44 6.87 -0.20
C ARG A 183 -7.39 6.97 0.98
N LYS A 184 -8.44 6.14 1.03
CA LYS A 184 -9.46 6.22 2.08
C LYS A 184 -8.85 5.95 3.45
N SER A 185 -7.97 4.96 3.53
CA SER A 185 -7.23 4.63 4.74
C SER A 185 -6.26 5.75 5.14
N TYR A 186 -5.62 6.40 4.17
CA TYR A 186 -4.76 7.56 4.43
C TYR A 186 -5.57 8.78 4.94
N ASP A 187 -6.73 9.08 4.33
CA ASP A 187 -7.61 10.14 4.81
C ASP A 187 -8.14 9.82 6.22
N GLN A 188 -8.44 8.56 6.52
CA GLN A 188 -8.81 8.14 7.87
C GLN A 188 -7.68 8.36 8.88
N LEU A 189 -6.42 8.11 8.50
CA LEU A 189 -5.26 8.46 9.34
C LEU A 189 -5.18 9.96 9.60
N LYS A 190 -5.50 10.79 8.61
CA LYS A 190 -5.51 12.25 8.77
C LYS A 190 -6.61 12.70 9.74
N ILE A 191 -7.82 12.12 9.65
CA ILE A 191 -8.89 12.36 10.62
C ILE A 191 -8.45 11.98 12.03
N TRP A 192 -7.84 10.80 12.19
CA TRP A 192 -7.32 10.32 13.49
C TRP A 192 -6.14 11.13 14.02
N LEU A 193 -5.35 11.74 13.14
CA LEU A 193 -4.30 12.69 13.51
C LEU A 193 -4.91 13.96 14.11
N GLU A 194 -6.01 14.45 13.53
CA GLU A 194 -6.69 15.68 13.96
C GLU A 194 -7.57 15.48 15.20
N ASP A 195 -8.08 14.26 15.41
CA ASP A 195 -8.91 13.90 16.57
C ASP A 195 -8.08 13.75 17.85
N LYS A 196 -8.21 14.73 18.76
CA LYS A 196 -7.54 14.74 20.07
C LYS A 196 -8.01 13.65 21.02
N MET A 197 -9.20 13.07 20.77
CA MET A 197 -9.79 12.03 21.62
C MET A 197 -9.44 10.62 21.11
N TYR A 198 -8.84 10.50 19.92
CA TYR A 198 -8.48 9.21 19.35
C TYR A 198 -7.34 8.56 20.16
N PRO A 199 -7.51 7.32 20.68
CA PRO A 199 -6.52 6.66 21.55
C PRO A 199 -5.11 6.56 20.96
N PHE A 200 -5.00 6.50 19.63
CA PHE A 200 -3.73 6.34 18.92
C PHE A 200 -3.30 7.59 18.13
N GLN A 201 -3.80 8.79 18.46
CA GLN A 201 -3.51 10.04 17.74
C GLN A 201 -2.00 10.26 17.46
N LYS A 202 -1.14 10.09 18.49
CA LYS A 202 0.32 10.26 18.33
C LYS A 202 0.93 9.25 17.35
N GLN A 203 0.41 8.03 17.33
CA GLN A 203 0.87 6.97 16.43
C GLN A 203 0.35 7.24 15.03
N ALA A 204 -0.91 7.66 14.86
CA ALA A 204 -1.48 8.11 13.60
C ALA A 204 -0.62 9.22 12.97
N LYS A 205 -0.22 10.24 13.76
CA LYS A 205 0.73 11.27 13.31
C LYS A 205 2.04 10.69 12.80
N THR A 206 2.67 9.84 13.60
CA THR A 206 3.96 9.24 13.25
C THR A 206 3.87 8.41 11.96
N GLN A 207 2.77 7.68 11.75
CA GLN A 207 2.56 6.89 10.54
C GLN A 207 2.24 7.78 9.33
N HIS A 208 1.40 8.78 9.51
CA HIS A 208 1.08 9.77 8.49
C HIS A 208 2.36 10.45 7.97
N ASP A 209 3.19 10.98 8.86
CA ASP A 209 4.44 11.67 8.51
C ASP A 209 5.43 10.74 7.79
N ARG A 210 5.43 9.45 8.12
CA ARG A 210 6.25 8.44 7.44
C ARG A 210 5.75 8.18 6.02
N ILE A 211 4.46 7.91 5.86
CA ILE A 211 3.85 7.67 4.55
C ILE A 211 4.06 8.88 3.63
N GLU A 212 3.86 10.09 4.16
CA GLU A 212 4.09 11.33 3.41
C GLU A 212 5.54 11.49 2.94
N ARG A 213 6.51 11.14 3.78
CA ARG A 213 7.93 11.14 3.41
C ARG A 213 8.22 10.11 2.32
N ASP A 214 7.75 8.88 2.50
CA ASP A 214 7.98 7.78 1.57
C ASP A 214 7.39 8.11 0.18
N LEU A 215 6.16 8.66 0.15
CA LEU A 215 5.52 9.14 -1.08
C LEU A 215 6.29 10.28 -1.74
N SER A 216 6.79 11.24 -0.95
CA SER A 216 7.56 12.37 -1.48
C SER A 216 8.87 11.91 -2.12
N ASP A 217 9.55 10.93 -1.51
CA ASP A 217 10.76 10.34 -2.06
C ASP A 217 10.49 9.55 -3.35
N GLU A 218 9.35 8.85 -3.43
CA GLU A 218 8.94 8.14 -4.64
C GLU A 218 8.58 9.09 -5.78
N ILE A 219 7.81 10.14 -5.51
CA ILE A 219 7.52 11.21 -6.49
C ILE A 219 8.83 11.82 -7.01
N ARG A 220 9.76 12.15 -6.12
CA ARG A 220 11.07 12.69 -6.49
C ARG A 220 11.86 11.73 -7.39
N LYS A 221 11.83 10.42 -7.12
CA LYS A 221 12.46 9.41 -7.98
C LYS A 221 11.82 9.40 -9.37
N ILE A 222 10.49 9.45 -9.46
CA ILE A 222 9.75 9.52 -10.73
C ILE A 222 10.14 10.80 -11.49
N GLU A 223 10.18 11.95 -10.84
CA GLU A 223 10.61 13.21 -11.47
C GLU A 223 12.04 13.15 -12.00
N ILE A 224 12.97 12.57 -11.24
CA ILE A 224 14.37 12.40 -11.68
C ILE A 224 14.43 11.43 -12.86
N GLN A 225 13.72 10.31 -12.79
CA GLN A 225 13.61 9.36 -13.90
C GLN A 225 13.03 10.03 -15.15
N ASN A 226 12.02 10.90 -14.99
CA ASN A 226 11.41 11.69 -16.07
C ASN A 226 12.38 12.67 -16.71
N LYS A 227 13.18 13.38 -15.91
CA LYS A 227 14.25 14.25 -16.42
C LYS A 227 15.32 13.47 -17.19
N SER A 228 15.52 12.19 -16.85
CA SER A 228 16.45 11.30 -17.55
C SER A 228 15.84 10.58 -18.76
N THR A 229 14.52 10.51 -18.90
CA THR A 229 13.82 9.81 -20.00
C THR A 229 13.65 10.68 -21.24
N LYS A 230 14.77 11.19 -21.74
CA LYS A 230 14.96 11.53 -23.16
C LYS A 230 14.78 10.30 -24.09
N TYR A 231 14.69 9.09 -23.51
CA TYR A 231 14.65 7.80 -24.19
C TYR A 231 13.23 7.27 -24.49
N ILE A 232 12.21 7.58 -23.66
CA ILE A 232 10.81 7.20 -23.95
C ILE A 232 10.25 8.04 -25.11
N GLU A 233 10.73 9.28 -25.28
CA GLU A 233 10.43 10.15 -26.43
C GLU A 233 10.73 9.49 -27.79
N GLN A 234 11.69 8.56 -27.83
CA GLN A 234 12.06 7.84 -29.06
C GLN A 234 11.34 6.49 -29.22
N SER A 235 10.80 5.93 -28.13
CA SER A 235 10.32 4.53 -28.10
C SER A 235 8.80 4.43 -28.05
N CYS A 236 8.15 5.36 -27.36
CA CYS A 236 6.70 5.49 -27.32
C CYS A 236 6.31 6.61 -28.26
N ALA A 237 6.21 6.29 -29.56
CA ALA A 237 5.36 7.04 -30.46
C ALA A 237 3.89 6.86 -30.01
N ILE A 238 3.54 7.40 -28.84
CA ILE A 238 2.17 7.82 -28.57
C ILE A 238 1.99 8.97 -29.57
N SER A 239 1.55 8.61 -30.77
CA SER A 239 1.26 9.57 -31.81
C SER A 239 0.29 10.59 -31.22
N VAL A 240 0.35 11.82 -31.73
CA VAL A 240 -0.54 12.94 -31.37
C VAL A 240 -2.04 12.60 -31.62
N GLU A 241 -2.33 11.39 -32.10
CA GLU A 241 -3.64 10.90 -32.53
C GLU A 241 -4.58 10.51 -31.38
N TYR A 242 -4.08 10.27 -30.15
CA TYR A 242 -4.97 9.93 -29.04
C TYR A 242 -5.77 11.15 -28.56
N SER A 243 -7.09 11.07 -28.60
CA SER A 243 -7.95 12.08 -27.99
C SER A 243 -7.82 12.05 -26.46
N LEU A 244 -8.22 13.12 -25.77
CA LEU A 244 -8.24 13.11 -24.30
C LEU A 244 -9.13 11.99 -23.75
N HIS A 245 -10.22 11.66 -24.46
CA HIS A 245 -11.10 10.56 -24.10
C HIS A 245 -10.37 9.21 -24.16
N ASP A 246 -9.57 8.97 -25.20
CA ASP A 246 -8.79 7.73 -25.32
C ASP A 246 -7.71 7.65 -24.23
N LEU A 247 -7.09 8.78 -23.87
CA LEU A 247 -6.11 8.84 -22.78
C LEU A 247 -6.76 8.55 -21.42
N VAL A 248 -7.97 9.03 -21.18
CA VAL A 248 -8.76 8.68 -19.99
C VAL A 248 -9.06 7.18 -19.97
N GLY A 249 -9.52 6.62 -21.11
CA GLY A 249 -9.74 5.19 -21.26
C GLY A 249 -8.48 4.38 -20.97
N LEU A 250 -7.36 4.81 -21.54
CA LEU A 250 -6.05 4.20 -21.31
C LEU A 250 -5.68 4.25 -19.82
N TYR A 251 -5.82 5.41 -19.17
CA TYR A 251 -5.51 5.61 -17.76
C TYR A 251 -6.21 4.59 -16.84
N TYR A 252 -7.52 4.40 -17.02
CA TYR A 252 -8.28 3.46 -16.20
C TYR A 252 -8.08 2.00 -16.63
N SER A 253 -7.99 1.73 -17.94
CA SER A 253 -7.76 0.36 -18.46
C SER A 253 -6.42 -0.25 -18.01
N MET A 254 -5.46 0.60 -17.63
CA MET A 254 -4.15 0.16 -17.11
C MET A 254 -4.29 -0.64 -15.81
N GLU A 255 -5.40 -0.52 -15.06
CA GLU A 255 -5.60 -1.35 -13.87
C GLU A 255 -5.69 -2.83 -14.22
N ASP A 256 -6.34 -3.15 -15.32
CA ASP A 256 -6.48 -4.53 -15.79
C ASP A 256 -5.15 -5.07 -16.31
N LEU A 257 -4.29 -4.21 -16.86
CA LEU A 257 -2.94 -4.58 -17.30
C LEU A 257 -1.99 -4.82 -16.12
N ILE A 258 -2.07 -3.98 -15.08
CA ILE A 258 -1.32 -4.15 -13.82
C ILE A 258 -1.74 -5.46 -13.14
N LYS A 259 -3.05 -5.75 -13.06
CA LYS A 259 -3.59 -7.02 -12.52
C LYS A 259 -3.07 -8.25 -13.28
N ARG A 260 -2.76 -8.13 -14.57
CA ARG A 260 -2.21 -9.20 -15.40
C ARG A 260 -0.70 -9.37 -15.28
N ASN A 261 -0.02 -8.56 -14.45
CA ASN A 261 1.42 -8.64 -14.19
C ASN A 261 2.28 -8.47 -15.47
N ILE A 262 1.74 -7.78 -16.49
CA ILE A 262 2.45 -7.51 -17.75
C ILE A 262 3.25 -6.22 -17.55
N GLY A 263 4.39 -6.35 -16.88
CA GLY A 263 5.37 -5.27 -16.70
C GLY A 263 5.06 -4.33 -15.52
N ASN A 264 6.03 -4.18 -14.63
CA ASN A 264 6.04 -3.27 -13.48
C ASN A 264 6.04 -1.76 -13.84
N LEU A 265 5.61 -1.41 -15.06
CA LEU A 265 5.59 -0.02 -15.50
C LEU A 265 4.33 0.62 -14.91
N ASN A 266 4.51 1.37 -13.83
CA ASN A 266 3.49 2.27 -13.30
C ASN A 266 3.33 3.43 -14.29
N ILE A 267 2.54 3.23 -15.35
CA ILE A 267 2.39 4.18 -16.47
C ILE A 267 1.47 5.35 -16.12
N ARG A 268 0.59 5.21 -15.12
CA ARG A 268 -0.35 6.26 -14.70
C ARG A 268 0.36 7.58 -14.34
N PRO A 269 1.41 7.61 -13.49
CA PRO A 269 2.24 8.79 -13.26
C PRO A 269 2.74 9.46 -14.53
N TYR A 270 3.25 8.67 -15.48
CA TYR A 270 3.78 9.19 -16.74
C TYR A 270 2.69 9.79 -17.61
N LEU A 271 1.52 9.17 -17.65
CA LEU A 271 0.39 9.68 -18.43
C LEU A 271 -0.14 11.00 -17.87
N ILE A 272 -0.18 11.16 -16.54
CA ILE A 272 -0.53 12.44 -15.88
C ILE A 272 0.44 13.54 -16.34
N ILE A 273 1.74 13.30 -16.21
CA ILE A 273 2.78 14.26 -16.57
C ILE A 273 2.75 14.56 -18.08
N TYR A 274 2.58 13.54 -18.91
CA TYR A 274 2.48 13.69 -20.36
C TYR A 274 1.29 14.56 -20.77
N VAL A 275 0.08 14.26 -20.26
CA VAL A 275 -1.10 15.06 -20.57
C VAL A 275 -0.93 16.48 -20.09
N ALA A 276 -0.44 16.68 -18.87
CA ALA A 276 -0.38 18.00 -18.27
C ALA A 276 0.72 18.90 -18.86
N GLU A 277 1.92 18.35 -19.10
CA GLU A 277 3.08 19.14 -19.54
C GLU A 277 3.29 19.13 -21.06
N ARG A 278 2.96 18.03 -21.74
CA ARG A 278 3.42 17.80 -23.12
C ARG A 278 2.33 17.89 -24.18
N ARG A 279 1.06 17.65 -23.85
CA ARG A 279 -0.08 17.78 -24.78
C ARG A 279 -0.50 19.23 -24.97
N THR A 280 0.29 20.02 -25.68
CA THR A 280 -0.01 21.44 -25.98
C THR A 280 -1.12 21.62 -27.00
N ASP A 281 -1.45 20.55 -27.73
CA ASP A 281 -2.59 20.47 -28.66
C ASP A 281 -3.95 20.44 -27.95
N ILE A 282 -3.98 20.04 -26.68
CA ILE A 282 -5.19 20.06 -25.84
C ILE A 282 -5.25 21.38 -25.07
N SER A 283 -6.43 21.99 -24.99
CA SER A 283 -6.59 23.23 -24.24
C SER A 283 -6.23 23.04 -22.77
N LEU A 284 -5.69 24.08 -22.13
CA LEU A 284 -5.36 24.01 -20.71
C LEU A 284 -6.58 23.66 -19.84
N LYS A 285 -7.75 24.22 -20.16
CA LYS A 285 -9.02 23.89 -19.50
C LYS A 285 -9.31 22.38 -19.52
N GLU A 286 -9.17 21.73 -20.66
CA GLU A 286 -9.42 20.29 -20.80
C GLU A 286 -8.38 19.44 -20.07
N ARG A 287 -7.10 19.84 -20.12
CA ARG A 287 -6.04 19.18 -19.33
C ARG A 287 -6.29 19.30 -17.82
N LEU A 288 -6.71 20.47 -17.34
CA LEU A 288 -7.08 20.67 -15.93
C LEU A 288 -8.31 19.82 -15.57
N GLN A 289 -9.31 19.76 -16.45
CA GLN A 289 -10.48 18.89 -16.22
C GLN A 289 -10.09 17.41 -16.13
N PHE A 290 -9.15 16.95 -16.95
CA PHE A 290 -8.58 15.61 -16.84
C PHE A 290 -7.92 15.37 -15.48
N LEU A 291 -7.09 16.30 -15.01
CA LEU A 291 -6.44 16.20 -13.69
C LEU A 291 -7.48 16.20 -12.56
N ILE A 292 -8.50 17.06 -12.63
CA ILE A 292 -9.61 17.08 -11.66
C ILE A 292 -10.32 15.72 -11.64
N ASN A 293 -10.57 15.13 -12.81
CA ASN A 293 -11.22 13.83 -12.90
C ASN A 293 -10.35 12.73 -12.27
N ILE A 294 -9.04 12.74 -12.50
CA ILE A 294 -8.10 11.83 -11.83
C ILE A 294 -8.14 12.05 -10.32
N ILE A 295 -8.10 13.31 -9.86
CA ILE A 295 -8.15 13.64 -8.44
C ILE A 295 -9.42 13.11 -7.78
N ALA A 296 -10.54 13.19 -8.49
CA ALA A 296 -11.84 12.76 -7.99
C ALA A 296 -12.04 11.24 -7.98
N SER A 297 -11.24 10.46 -8.72
CA SER A 297 -11.57 9.05 -9.01
C SER A 297 -10.43 8.05 -8.79
N ASP A 298 -9.17 8.46 -8.86
CA ASP A 298 -8.05 7.58 -8.56
C ASP A 298 -7.78 7.58 -7.06
N ASN A 299 -7.77 6.40 -6.44
CA ASN A 299 -7.46 6.24 -5.02
C ASN A 299 -5.97 6.04 -4.75
N SER A 300 -5.12 5.98 -5.78
CA SER A 300 -3.67 5.90 -5.60
C SER A 300 -3.10 7.24 -5.12
N LEU A 301 -2.51 7.23 -3.93
CA LEU A 301 -1.89 8.42 -3.32
C LEU A 301 -0.81 9.07 -4.22
N ILE A 302 0.00 8.25 -4.90
CA ILE A 302 1.08 8.71 -5.77
C ILE A 302 0.52 9.54 -6.93
N ASN A 303 -0.49 9.02 -7.63
CA ASN A 303 -1.09 9.69 -8.79
C ASN A 303 -1.80 10.99 -8.40
N LEU A 304 -2.52 10.97 -7.27
CA LEU A 304 -3.18 12.15 -6.73
C LEU A 304 -2.18 13.27 -6.39
N ARG A 305 -1.09 12.94 -5.68
CA ARG A 305 -0.06 13.94 -5.35
C ARG A 305 0.60 14.52 -6.59
N LEU A 306 0.88 13.69 -7.61
CA LEU A 306 1.41 14.18 -8.88
C LEU A 306 0.44 15.12 -9.57
N ALA A 307 -0.85 14.73 -9.66
CA ALA A 307 -1.88 15.58 -10.22
C ALA A 307 -2.00 16.91 -9.47
N ASP A 308 -1.97 16.90 -8.13
CA ASP A 308 -1.98 18.09 -7.29
C ASP A 308 -0.77 18.99 -7.55
N ILE A 309 0.46 18.45 -7.52
CA ILE A 309 1.69 19.22 -7.77
C ILE A 309 1.61 19.92 -9.13
N ILE A 310 1.23 19.18 -10.17
CA ILE A 310 1.16 19.71 -11.53
C ILE A 310 0.03 20.73 -11.67
N PHE A 311 -1.12 20.46 -11.04
CA PHE A 311 -2.23 21.40 -10.97
C PHE A 311 -1.77 22.71 -10.32
N TRP A 312 -1.07 22.64 -9.19
CA TRP A 312 -0.53 23.79 -8.48
C TRP A 312 0.52 24.56 -9.30
N GLU A 313 1.44 23.88 -9.97
CA GLU A 313 2.43 24.55 -10.83
C GLU A 313 1.79 25.28 -12.01
N ASN A 314 0.79 24.66 -12.64
CA ASN A 314 0.08 25.25 -13.78
C ASN A 314 -0.85 26.39 -13.34
N ALA A 315 -1.60 26.21 -12.24
CA ALA A 315 -2.42 27.26 -11.65
C ALA A 315 -1.56 28.46 -11.21
N LYS A 316 -0.36 28.21 -10.68
CA LYS A 316 0.60 29.27 -10.33
C LYS A 316 1.17 29.97 -11.56
N LYS A 317 1.41 29.25 -12.67
CA LYS A 317 1.83 29.85 -13.95
C LYS A 317 0.72 30.73 -14.53
N GLU A 318 -0.52 30.26 -14.58
CA GLU A 318 -1.65 31.08 -15.04
C GLU A 318 -1.95 32.25 -14.12
N ALA A 319 -1.96 32.05 -12.79
CA ALA A 319 -2.12 33.13 -11.84
C ALA A 319 -1.01 34.17 -11.97
N ARG A 320 0.24 33.75 -12.23
CA ARG A 320 1.34 34.67 -12.56
C ARG A 320 1.13 35.37 -13.89
N GLN A 321 0.66 34.67 -14.92
CA GLN A 321 0.45 35.21 -16.26
C GLN A 321 -0.72 36.22 -16.28
N LEU A 322 -1.78 35.94 -15.51
CA LEU A 322 -2.90 36.85 -15.22
C LEU A 322 -2.45 38.04 -14.37
N MET A 323 -1.63 37.83 -13.33
CA MET A 323 -1.04 38.94 -12.56
C MET A 323 -0.09 39.81 -13.39
N TRP A 324 0.66 39.23 -14.33
CA TRP A 324 1.56 39.97 -15.22
C TRP A 324 0.80 40.78 -16.27
N THR A 325 -0.22 40.19 -16.90
CA THR A 325 -1.10 40.89 -17.86
C THR A 325 -1.94 41.97 -17.19
N HIS A 326 -2.42 41.76 -15.96
CA HIS A 326 -3.12 42.81 -15.20
C HIS A 326 -2.19 43.90 -14.64
N ARG A 327 -0.96 43.57 -14.21
CA ARG A 327 0.04 44.60 -13.83
C ARG A 327 0.44 45.50 -15.00
N ALA A 328 0.36 45.00 -16.23
CA ALA A 328 0.58 45.78 -17.44
C ALA A 328 -0.64 46.62 -17.87
N THR A 329 -1.85 46.35 -17.35
CA THR A 329 -3.09 46.94 -17.87
C THR A 329 -3.94 47.69 -16.85
N SER A 330 -3.71 47.59 -15.53
CA SER A 330 -4.44 48.40 -14.56
C SER A 330 -3.68 48.58 -13.22
N PRO A 331 -3.21 49.80 -12.87
CA PRO A 331 -2.57 50.08 -11.59
C PRO A 331 -3.54 50.16 -10.39
N HIS A 332 -4.86 50.17 -10.63
CA HIS A 332 -5.86 50.42 -9.60
C HIS A 332 -7.12 49.58 -9.83
N ASN A 333 -7.23 48.42 -9.17
CA ASN A 333 -8.40 48.03 -8.36
C ASN A 333 -8.48 46.52 -8.04
N ASP A 334 -8.58 46.26 -6.73
CA ASP A 334 -9.38 45.28 -5.97
C ASP A 334 -9.88 43.99 -6.65
N TYR A 335 -9.07 42.94 -6.54
CA TYR A 335 -9.48 41.53 -6.62
C TYR A 335 -9.43 40.89 -5.23
N HIS A 336 -10.41 41.20 -4.37
CA HIS A 336 -10.37 40.81 -2.96
C HIS A 336 -10.86 39.38 -2.64
N PHE A 337 -11.60 38.71 -3.53
CA PHE A 337 -12.25 37.43 -3.17
C PHE A 337 -11.36 36.19 -3.39
N THR A 338 -10.64 36.11 -4.52
CA THR A 338 -9.67 35.04 -4.81
C THR A 338 -8.37 35.19 -4.02
N LEU A 339 -8.00 36.41 -3.64
CA LEU A 339 -6.85 36.67 -2.77
C LEU A 339 -7.08 36.23 -1.33
N LYS A 340 -8.32 36.25 -0.84
CA LYS A 340 -8.65 35.91 0.55
C LYS A 340 -8.46 34.42 0.81
N TYR A 341 -9.06 33.56 -0.01
CA TYR A 341 -8.83 32.11 0.05
C TYR A 341 -7.34 31.76 -0.07
N TRP A 342 -6.61 32.51 -0.91
CA TRP A 342 -5.18 32.32 -1.16
C TRP A 342 -4.26 32.82 -0.02
N ASN A 343 -4.62 33.91 0.67
CA ASN A 343 -3.89 34.40 1.84
C ASN A 343 -4.19 33.58 3.09
N ASP A 344 -5.41 33.10 3.24
CA ASP A 344 -5.86 32.31 4.40
C ASP A 344 -5.11 30.96 4.50
N HIS A 345 -4.55 30.45 3.38
CA HIS A 345 -3.83 29.17 3.32
C HIS A 345 -2.34 29.30 2.95
N LYS A 346 -1.79 30.52 2.89
CA LYS A 346 -0.39 30.76 2.47
C LYS A 346 0.66 30.32 3.49
N ASN A 347 0.30 30.26 4.77
CA ASN A 347 1.23 29.91 5.86
C ASN A 347 1.12 28.45 6.30
N GLU A 348 0.29 27.66 5.64
CA GLU A 348 0.14 26.23 5.95
C GLU A 348 1.11 25.35 5.14
N TYR A 349 1.90 25.94 4.22
CA TYR A 349 2.90 25.25 3.39
C TYR A 349 4.14 26.10 3.07
#